data_AF-A0A5J5BPN6-F1
#
_entry.id   AF-A0A5J5BPN6-F1
#
_cell.length_a   1.000
_cell.length_b   1.000
_cell.length_c   1.000
_cell.angle_alpha   90.00
_cell.angle_beta   90.00
_cell.angle_gamma   90.00
#
_symmetry.space_group_name_H-M   'P 1'
#
loop_
_entity.id
_entity.type
_entity.pdbx_description
1 polymer ?
#
loop_
_entity_poly.entity_id
_entity_poly.type
_entity_poly.pdbx_seq_one_letter_code
_entity_poly.pdbx_strand_id
1 'polypeptide(L)'
;MLVPVEGPDSPLFALEINPEKAREEFRTANQKHGGSGVKDFMDSMGLGMLAEQLGELKLGELLDTPPPGLDEAIAISKVMQFVESQEYSMFTRIVFDTAPTGHTLRLLSLPDFLDASIGKIMKLKKKITSATSALKSVFGKEETQQDASDKLEQLRERMAKVRDLFRDSETTEFVIVTIPTVMAVNESSRLRASLRKENVPVQRLIVNQVLPPSASDCKFCAMKRKDQMRALDMIQNDPELASLRLIQAPLFDLEIRGVPALKFMGDMVWR
;
A
#
# COMPACT_ATOMS: atom_id res chain seq x y z
N MET A 1 -13.32 11.12 -2.97
CA MET A 1 -13.07 12.58 -2.84
C MET A 1 -12.56 12.82 -1.44
N LEU A 2 -11.67 13.79 -1.27
CA LEU A 2 -11.15 14.18 0.04
C LEU A 2 -12.24 14.90 0.84
N VAL A 3 -12.50 14.48 2.08
CA VAL A 3 -13.58 15.01 2.92
C VAL A 3 -13.00 15.55 4.23
N PRO A 4 -13.32 16.79 4.64
CA PRO A 4 -12.91 17.30 5.94
C PRO A 4 -13.64 16.54 7.07
N VAL A 5 -12.91 16.22 8.14
CA VAL A 5 -13.45 15.56 9.33
C VAL A 5 -13.78 16.63 10.38
N GLU A 6 -15.05 16.74 10.75
CA GLU A 6 -15.51 17.70 11.75
C GLU A 6 -15.25 17.21 13.19
N GLY A 7 -14.80 18.11 14.08
CA GLY A 7 -14.64 17.87 15.52
C GLY A 7 -13.21 17.76 16.09
N PRO A 8 -12.17 17.36 15.34
CA PRO A 8 -10.79 17.43 15.83
C PRO A 8 -10.34 18.89 15.99
N ASP A 9 -9.37 19.13 16.88
CA ASP A 9 -8.86 20.48 17.14
C ASP A 9 -7.87 20.97 16.07
N SER A 10 -7.44 20.06 15.18
CA SER A 10 -6.56 20.33 14.05
C SER A 10 -7.21 19.89 12.74
N PRO A 11 -6.89 20.54 11.60
CA PRO A 11 -7.44 20.14 10.30
C PRO A 11 -7.14 18.68 9.98
N LEU A 12 -8.19 17.88 9.85
CA LEU A 12 -8.12 16.47 9.47
C LEU A 12 -8.99 16.24 8.25
N PHE A 13 -8.47 15.49 7.29
CA PHE A 13 -9.18 15.10 6.09
C PHE A 13 -9.10 13.59 5.91
N ALA A 14 -10.16 13.00 5.39
CA ALA A 14 -10.26 11.57 5.11
C ALA A 14 -10.45 11.35 3.60
N LEU A 15 -9.77 10.34 3.06
CA LEU A 15 -10.00 9.85 1.71
C LEU A 15 -10.18 8.34 1.78
N GLU A 16 -11.37 7.87 1.40
CA GLU A 16 -11.61 6.45 1.20
C GLU A 16 -11.22 6.05 -0.22
N ILE A 17 -10.32 5.07 -0.34
CA ILE A 17 -9.96 4.44 -1.60
C ILE A 17 -10.76 3.14 -1.68
N ASN A 18 -11.82 3.12 -2.49
CA ASN A 18 -12.63 1.94 -2.69
C ASN A 18 -12.11 1.13 -3.90
N PRO A 19 -11.40 0.00 -3.70
CA PRO A 19 -10.85 -0.80 -4.79
C PRO A 19 -11.95 -1.47 -5.61
N GLU A 20 -13.11 -1.79 -5.03
CA GLU A 20 -14.22 -2.39 -5.78
C GLU A 20 -14.83 -1.39 -6.75
N LYS A 21 -15.05 -0.15 -6.31
CA LYS A 21 -15.52 0.91 -7.20
C LYS A 21 -14.53 1.16 -8.34
N ALA A 22 -13.23 1.17 -8.05
CA ALA A 22 -12.20 1.29 -9.08
C ALA A 22 -12.18 0.10 -10.06
N ARG A 23 -12.44 -1.13 -9.57
CA ARG A 23 -12.59 -2.33 -10.42
C ARG A 23 -13.85 -2.25 -11.28
N GLU A 24 -14.96 -1.73 -10.77
CA GLU A 24 -16.19 -1.51 -11.54
C GLU A 24 -16.00 -0.43 -12.60
N GLU A 25 -15.32 0.66 -12.26
CA GLU A 25 -14.91 1.70 -13.22
C GLU A 25 -14.00 1.11 -14.30
N PHE A 26 -13.03 0.26 -13.94
CA PHE A 26 -12.20 -0.48 -14.89
C PHE A 26 -13.02 -1.40 -15.81
N ARG A 27 -13.94 -2.20 -15.26
CA ARG A 27 -14.81 -3.11 -16.03
C ARG A 27 -15.74 -2.35 -16.96
N THR A 28 -16.37 -1.29 -16.48
CA THR A 28 -17.30 -0.47 -17.28
C THR A 28 -16.57 0.30 -18.38
N ALA A 29 -15.34 0.75 -18.12
CA ALA A 29 -14.48 1.33 -19.15
C ALA A 29 -14.11 0.30 -20.22
N ASN A 30 -13.82 -0.95 -19.83
CA ASN A 30 -13.56 -2.05 -20.76
C ASN A 30 -14.78 -2.39 -21.64
N GLN A 31 -15.98 -2.42 -21.05
CA GLN A 31 -17.23 -2.76 -21.76
C GLN A 31 -17.70 -1.66 -22.73
N LYS A 32 -17.47 -0.37 -22.43
CA LYS A 32 -18.04 0.73 -23.23
C LYS A 32 -17.23 1.11 -24.48
N HIS A 33 -15.93 0.82 -24.56
CA HIS A 33 -15.07 1.37 -25.63
C HIS A 33 -14.09 0.37 -26.27
N GLY A 34 -14.13 -0.92 -25.91
CA GLY A 34 -13.00 -1.82 -26.21
C GLY A 34 -11.71 -1.25 -25.61
N GLY A 35 -10.52 -1.77 -25.99
CA GLY A 35 -9.25 -1.45 -25.33
C GLY A 35 -8.88 0.05 -25.13
N SER A 36 -9.58 1.02 -25.75
CA SER A 36 -9.40 2.44 -25.46
C SER A 36 -9.94 2.88 -24.09
N GLY A 37 -11.02 2.28 -23.59
CA GLY A 37 -11.59 2.69 -22.29
C GLY A 37 -10.69 2.29 -21.12
N VAL A 38 -10.03 1.14 -21.21
CA VAL A 38 -8.99 0.73 -20.25
C VAL A 38 -7.82 1.71 -20.26
N LYS A 39 -7.43 2.18 -21.45
CA LYS A 39 -6.38 3.21 -21.60
C LYS A 39 -6.78 4.51 -20.92
N ASP A 40 -7.98 5.03 -21.16
CA ASP A 40 -8.47 6.26 -20.56
C ASP A 40 -8.61 6.16 -19.03
N PHE A 41 -9.09 5.02 -18.51
CA PHE A 41 -9.18 4.78 -17.07
C PHE A 41 -7.81 4.74 -16.41
N MET A 42 -6.87 4.00 -17.00
CA MET A 42 -5.52 3.93 -16.47
C MET A 42 -4.81 5.28 -16.62
N ASP A 43 -5.01 6.02 -17.70
CA ASP A 43 -4.49 7.39 -17.89
C ASP A 43 -5.02 8.33 -16.79
N SER A 44 -6.30 8.23 -16.42
CA SER A 44 -6.89 9.00 -15.32
C SER A 44 -6.28 8.70 -13.93
N MET A 45 -5.71 7.51 -13.78
CA MET A 45 -4.95 7.10 -12.60
C MET A 45 -3.44 7.37 -12.73
N GLY A 46 -3.00 8.06 -13.79
CA GLY A 46 -1.58 8.26 -14.07
C GLY A 46 -0.82 6.97 -14.42
N LEU A 47 -1.56 5.90 -14.77
CA LEU A 47 -1.10 4.55 -15.10
C LEU A 47 -1.38 4.17 -16.56
N GLY A 48 -1.85 5.07 -17.44
CA GLY A 48 -2.31 4.67 -18.78
C GLY A 48 -1.22 4.13 -19.70
N MET A 49 0.04 4.28 -19.29
CA MET A 49 1.15 3.54 -19.87
C MET A 49 1.11 2.03 -19.65
N LEU A 50 0.61 1.53 -18.51
CA LEU A 50 0.44 0.09 -18.29
C LEU A 50 -0.69 -0.46 -19.18
N ALA A 51 -1.71 0.35 -19.49
CA ALA A 51 -2.78 -0.05 -20.41
C ALA A 51 -2.29 -0.27 -21.83
N GLU A 52 -1.39 0.60 -22.32
CA GLU A 52 -0.88 0.52 -23.70
C GLU A 52 -0.06 -0.77 -23.91
N GLN A 53 0.71 -1.20 -22.90
CA GLN A 53 1.47 -2.46 -22.93
C GLN A 53 0.63 -3.72 -22.67
N LEU A 54 -0.35 -3.66 -21.75
CA LEU A 54 -1.25 -4.79 -21.51
C LEU A 54 -2.24 -4.98 -22.69
N GLY A 55 -2.58 -3.91 -23.39
CA GLY A 55 -3.41 -3.92 -24.60
C GLY A 55 -2.74 -4.58 -25.80
N GLU A 56 -1.42 -4.46 -25.96
CA GLU A 56 -0.66 -5.13 -27.03
C GLU A 56 -0.60 -6.65 -26.89
N LEU A 57 -0.77 -7.20 -25.67
CA LEU A 57 -0.67 -8.64 -25.41
C LEU A 57 -1.88 -9.46 -25.87
N LYS A 58 -2.87 -8.86 -26.57
CA LYS A 58 -4.14 -9.51 -26.98
C LYS A 58 -4.69 -10.43 -25.90
N LEU A 59 -4.67 -9.95 -24.65
CA LEU A 59 -5.18 -10.66 -23.48
C LEU A 59 -6.72 -10.62 -23.44
N GLY A 60 -7.39 -10.60 -24.59
CA GLY A 60 -8.82 -10.28 -24.76
C GLY A 60 -9.76 -11.15 -23.92
N GLU A 61 -9.37 -12.41 -23.64
CA GLU A 61 -10.17 -13.38 -22.88
C GLU A 61 -9.81 -13.43 -21.38
N LEU A 62 -8.75 -12.74 -20.95
CA LEU A 62 -8.25 -12.70 -19.56
C LEU A 62 -8.66 -11.40 -18.84
N LEU A 63 -9.46 -10.55 -19.51
CA LEU A 63 -9.81 -9.18 -19.09
C LEU A 63 -11.19 -9.03 -18.40
N ASP A 64 -11.97 -10.10 -18.28
CA ASP A 64 -13.23 -10.07 -17.49
C ASP A 64 -12.96 -10.04 -15.97
N THR A 65 -11.78 -10.52 -15.58
CA THR A 65 -11.29 -10.45 -14.20
C THR A 65 -10.19 -9.39 -14.13
N PRO A 66 -10.29 -8.42 -13.19
CA PRO A 66 -9.22 -7.45 -13.00
C PRO A 66 -7.90 -8.19 -12.72
N PRO A 67 -6.77 -7.75 -13.32
CA PRO A 67 -5.50 -8.42 -13.16
C PRO A 67 -5.06 -8.46 -11.69
N PRO A 68 -4.43 -9.53 -11.22
CA PRO A 68 -3.84 -9.57 -9.88
C PRO A 68 -2.82 -8.43 -9.74
N GLY A 69 -2.88 -7.66 -8.65
CA GLY A 69 -2.03 -6.48 -8.45
C GLY A 69 -2.70 -5.14 -8.77
N LEU A 70 -3.94 -5.13 -9.28
CA LEU A 70 -4.65 -3.89 -9.62
C LEU A 70 -4.91 -3.02 -8.39
N ASP A 71 -5.29 -3.61 -7.25
CA ASP A 71 -5.57 -2.88 -6.01
C ASP A 71 -4.29 -2.19 -5.51
N GLU A 72 -3.16 -2.90 -5.56
CA GLU A 72 -1.86 -2.38 -5.20
C GLU A 72 -1.41 -1.26 -6.15
N ALA A 73 -1.65 -1.39 -7.46
CA ALA A 73 -1.35 -0.35 -8.43
C ALA A 73 -2.18 0.93 -8.21
N ILE A 74 -3.48 0.78 -7.87
CA ILE A 74 -4.36 1.91 -7.52
C ILE A 74 -3.86 2.61 -6.26
N ALA A 75 -3.49 1.85 -5.23
CA ALA A 75 -2.97 2.40 -3.99
C ALA A 75 -1.65 3.17 -4.23
N ILE A 76 -0.72 2.63 -5.02
CA ILE A 76 0.53 3.32 -5.39
C ILE A 76 0.25 4.60 -6.18
N SER A 77 -0.67 4.55 -7.14
CA SER A 77 -1.07 5.75 -7.91
C SER A 77 -1.55 6.86 -6.97
N LYS A 78 -2.33 6.52 -5.94
CA LYS A 78 -2.78 7.51 -4.95
C LYS A 78 -1.65 8.03 -4.09
N VAL A 79 -0.72 7.18 -3.64
CA VAL A 79 0.51 7.62 -2.95
C VAL A 79 1.27 8.63 -3.82
N MET A 80 1.41 8.35 -5.11
CA MET A 80 2.06 9.28 -6.05
C MET A 80 1.33 10.61 -6.18
N GLN A 81 -0.01 10.60 -6.24
CA GLN A 81 -0.78 11.84 -6.26
C GLN A 81 -0.55 12.67 -5.00
N PHE A 82 -0.50 12.05 -3.82
CA PHE A 82 -0.21 12.74 -2.57
C PHE A 82 1.19 13.36 -2.51
N VAL A 83 2.15 12.76 -3.20
CA VAL A 83 3.55 13.23 -3.23
C VAL A 83 3.76 14.32 -4.28
N GLU A 84 3.18 14.17 -5.46
CA GLU A 84 3.48 15.03 -6.62
C GLU A 84 2.45 16.15 -6.85
N SER A 85 1.20 16.02 -6.41
CA SER A 85 0.18 17.03 -6.67
C SER A 85 0.23 18.17 -5.67
N GLN A 86 0.25 19.40 -6.20
CA GLN A 86 0.22 20.63 -5.41
C GLN A 86 -1.05 20.77 -4.56
N GLU A 87 -2.14 20.09 -4.95
CA GLU A 87 -3.38 20.00 -4.16
C GLU A 87 -3.14 19.40 -2.76
N TYR A 88 -2.22 18.43 -2.64
CA TYR A 88 -1.92 17.77 -1.37
C TYR A 88 -0.73 18.38 -0.62
N SER A 89 -0.09 19.41 -1.18
CA SER A 89 1.05 20.11 -0.55
C SER A 89 0.70 20.76 0.80
N MET A 90 -0.58 20.96 1.08
CA MET A 90 -1.07 21.48 2.35
C MET A 90 -0.95 20.49 3.53
N PHE A 91 -0.74 19.20 3.26
CA PHE A 91 -0.66 18.17 4.30
C PHE A 91 0.75 18.03 4.87
N THR A 92 0.86 18.15 6.19
CA THR A 92 2.14 17.96 6.91
C THR A 92 2.39 16.49 7.29
N ARG A 93 1.33 15.70 7.38
CA ARG A 93 1.35 14.27 7.73
C ARG A 93 0.25 13.54 6.98
N ILE A 94 0.53 12.32 6.58
CA ILE A 94 -0.42 11.42 5.91
C ILE A 94 -0.38 10.09 6.66
N VAL A 95 -1.57 9.55 6.98
CA VAL A 95 -1.71 8.23 7.62
C VAL A 95 -2.41 7.31 6.63
N PHE A 96 -1.75 6.22 6.26
CA PHE A 96 -2.33 5.18 5.42
C PHE A 96 -2.85 4.04 6.29
N ASP A 97 -4.16 3.79 6.22
CA ASP A 97 -4.77 2.56 6.73
C ASP A 97 -4.73 1.50 5.63
N THR A 98 -3.85 0.52 5.78
CA THR A 98 -3.56 -0.45 4.73
C THR A 98 -4.40 -1.71 4.87
N ALA A 99 -4.56 -2.43 3.75
CA ALA A 99 -5.12 -3.78 3.73
C ALA A 99 -4.35 -4.77 4.66
N PRO A 100 -4.86 -5.99 4.88
CA PRO A 100 -4.19 -6.99 5.71
C PRO A 100 -2.77 -7.35 5.22
N THR A 101 -1.96 -7.94 6.10
CA THR A 101 -0.51 -8.20 5.95
C THR A 101 -0.04 -8.55 4.54
N GLY A 102 -0.64 -9.56 3.91
CA GLY A 102 -0.21 -10.04 2.59
C GLY A 102 -0.37 -9.01 1.46
N HIS A 103 -1.42 -8.20 1.50
CA HIS A 103 -1.68 -7.19 0.47
C HIS A 103 -0.72 -6.00 0.63
N THR A 104 -0.44 -5.60 1.87
CA THR A 104 0.52 -4.52 2.14
C THR A 104 1.93 -4.88 1.72
N LEU A 105 2.37 -6.13 1.93
CA LEU A 105 3.68 -6.56 1.44
C LEU A 105 3.76 -6.57 -0.09
N ARG A 106 2.69 -6.98 -0.77
CA ARG A 106 2.63 -6.90 -2.24
C ARG A 106 2.74 -5.46 -2.73
N LEU A 107 2.01 -4.54 -2.10
CA LEU A 107 2.08 -3.11 -2.37
C LEU A 107 3.51 -2.57 -2.27
N LEU A 108 4.22 -2.92 -1.21
CA LEU A 108 5.60 -2.47 -0.96
C LEU A 108 6.61 -3.08 -1.94
N SER A 109 6.38 -4.32 -2.40
CA SER A 109 7.25 -5.02 -3.37
C SER A 109 6.96 -4.66 -4.84
N LEU A 110 5.78 -4.10 -5.12
CA LEU A 110 5.33 -3.82 -6.48
C LEU A 110 6.25 -2.86 -7.26
N PRO A 111 6.80 -1.78 -6.66
CA PRO A 111 7.78 -0.92 -7.35
C PRO A 111 9.00 -1.68 -7.88
N ASP A 112 9.59 -2.56 -7.07
CA ASP A 112 10.77 -3.33 -7.47
C ASP A 112 10.43 -4.37 -8.55
N PHE A 113 9.26 -5.00 -8.45
CA PHE A 113 8.76 -5.90 -9.48
C PHE A 113 8.57 -5.19 -10.82
N LEU A 114 7.98 -3.99 -10.82
CA LEU A 114 7.78 -3.18 -12.01
C LEU A 114 9.11 -2.68 -12.60
N ASP A 115 10.03 -2.19 -11.77
CA ASP A 115 11.37 -1.77 -12.20
C ASP A 115 12.12 -2.90 -12.94
N ALA A 116 12.12 -4.10 -12.36
CA ALA A 116 12.76 -5.27 -12.95
C ALA A 116 12.09 -5.69 -14.28
N SER A 117 10.76 -5.59 -14.35
CA SER A 117 9.98 -5.95 -15.54
C SER A 117 10.21 -4.95 -16.68
N ILE A 118 10.14 -3.65 -16.39
CA ILE A 118 10.44 -2.56 -17.33
C ILE A 118 11.87 -2.72 -17.86
N GLY A 119 12.85 -2.97 -16.98
CA GLY A 119 14.24 -3.18 -17.38
C GLY A 119 14.44 -4.35 -18.36
N LYS A 120 13.68 -5.45 -18.19
CA LYS A 120 13.70 -6.59 -19.14
C LYS A 120 13.08 -6.21 -20.49
N ILE A 121 11.95 -5.50 -20.48
CA ILE A 121 11.27 -5.04 -21.70
C ILE A 121 12.17 -4.09 -22.49
N MET A 122 12.81 -3.14 -21.82
CA MET A 122 13.76 -2.22 -22.47
C MET A 122 14.95 -2.96 -23.09
N LYS A 123 15.50 -3.98 -22.41
CA LYS A 123 16.58 -4.82 -22.97
C LYS A 123 16.11 -5.58 -24.21
N LEU A 124 14.89 -6.13 -24.18
CA LEU A 124 14.30 -6.82 -25.32
C LEU A 124 14.08 -5.86 -26.49
N LYS A 125 13.49 -4.68 -26.23
CA LYS A 125 13.28 -3.63 -27.24
C LYS A 125 14.60 -3.21 -27.86
N LYS A 126 15.65 -2.93 -27.08
CA LYS A 126 17.00 -2.61 -27.60
C LYS A 126 17.55 -3.71 -28.52
N LYS A 127 17.37 -4.99 -28.16
CA LYS A 127 17.77 -6.13 -29.03
C LYS A 127 16.98 -6.17 -30.33
N ILE A 128 15.66 -6.00 -30.27
CA ILE A 128 14.80 -5.96 -31.46
C ILE A 128 15.16 -4.75 -32.34
N THR A 129 15.39 -3.57 -31.76
CA THR A 129 15.83 -2.37 -32.48
C THR A 129 17.18 -2.61 -33.14
N SER A 130 18.15 -3.26 -32.48
CA SER A 130 19.45 -3.58 -33.09
C SER A 130 19.37 -4.62 -34.22
N ALA A 131 18.43 -5.56 -34.13
CA ALA A 131 18.18 -6.57 -35.16
C ALA A 131 17.38 -5.98 -36.35
N THR A 132 16.46 -5.06 -36.06
CA THR A 132 15.68 -4.35 -37.07
C THR A 132 16.43 -3.19 -37.69
N SER A 133 17.41 -2.55 -37.04
CA SER A 133 18.27 -1.54 -37.68
C SER A 133 19.09 -2.13 -38.84
N ALA A 134 19.44 -3.42 -38.76
CA ALA A 134 20.04 -4.15 -39.89
C ALA A 134 19.05 -4.41 -41.05
N LEU A 135 17.74 -4.34 -40.81
CA LEU A 135 16.66 -4.51 -41.81
C LEU A 135 15.98 -3.17 -42.21
N LYS A 136 16.08 -2.13 -41.37
CA LYS A 136 15.46 -0.80 -41.54
C LYS A 136 16.16 0.05 -42.60
N SER A 137 17.39 -0.29 -43.01
CA SER A 137 17.97 0.36 -44.20
C SER A 137 17.18 0.07 -45.47
N VAL A 138 16.21 -0.86 -45.44
CA VAL A 138 15.37 -1.27 -46.59
C VAL A 138 13.91 -0.83 -46.44
N PHE A 139 13.41 -0.59 -45.22
CA PHE A 139 12.02 -0.18 -44.97
C PHE A 139 11.96 1.05 -44.06
N GLY A 140 11.96 2.22 -44.69
CA GLY A 140 11.81 3.52 -44.03
C GLY A 140 10.45 3.67 -43.36
N LYS A 141 10.42 3.54 -42.05
CA LYS A 141 9.38 4.09 -41.18
C LYS A 141 9.97 4.34 -39.79
N GLU A 142 10.40 5.57 -39.58
CA GLU A 142 10.72 6.13 -38.28
C GLU A 142 9.52 7.01 -37.88
N GLU A 143 8.93 6.79 -36.70
CA GLU A 143 8.35 7.88 -35.87
C GLU A 143 7.69 7.40 -34.56
N THR A 144 7.34 6.12 -34.38
CA THR A 144 6.54 5.70 -33.18
C THR A 144 7.34 5.10 -32.02
N GLN A 145 8.65 4.86 -32.14
CA GLN A 145 9.40 4.06 -31.14
C GLN A 145 10.10 4.84 -30.03
N GLN A 146 10.48 6.09 -30.26
CA GLN A 146 11.19 6.94 -29.28
C GLN A 146 10.27 7.27 -28.09
N ASP A 147 9.06 7.71 -28.42
CA ASP A 147 8.05 8.20 -27.47
C ASP A 147 7.63 7.15 -26.43
N ALA A 148 7.55 5.88 -26.83
CA ALA A 148 7.24 4.78 -25.92
C ALA A 148 8.41 4.41 -24.98
N SER A 149 9.67 4.67 -25.39
CA SER A 149 10.83 4.42 -24.52
C SER A 149 10.94 5.49 -23.42
N ASP A 150 10.72 6.75 -23.80
CA ASP A 150 10.80 7.88 -22.87
C ASP A 150 9.70 7.81 -21.82
N LYS A 151 8.50 7.40 -22.23
CA LYS A 151 7.39 7.11 -21.31
C LYS A 151 7.78 6.01 -20.31
N LEU A 152 8.26 4.85 -20.77
CA LEU A 152 8.66 3.73 -19.90
C LEU A 152 9.67 4.15 -18.82
N GLU A 153 10.61 5.02 -19.18
CA GLU A 153 11.58 5.57 -18.22
C GLU A 153 10.89 6.47 -17.18
N GLN A 154 9.93 7.31 -17.56
CA GLN A 154 9.16 8.12 -16.60
C GLN A 154 8.38 7.27 -15.59
N LEU A 155 7.73 6.18 -16.02
CA LEU A 155 7.04 5.27 -15.09
C LEU A 155 8.03 4.60 -14.15
N ARG A 156 9.20 4.21 -14.68
CA ARG A 156 10.28 3.63 -13.88
C ARG A 156 10.76 4.61 -12.80
N GLU A 157 11.03 5.86 -13.18
CA GLU A 157 11.42 6.93 -12.25
C GLU A 157 10.36 7.17 -11.18
N ARG A 158 9.08 7.23 -11.57
CA ARG A 158 7.96 7.36 -10.63
C ARG A 158 7.92 6.21 -9.62
N MET A 159 8.04 4.96 -10.08
CA MET A 159 8.06 3.80 -9.19
C MET A 159 9.27 3.81 -8.26
N ALA A 160 10.43 4.24 -8.75
CA ALA A 160 11.62 4.43 -7.91
C ALA A 160 11.36 5.45 -6.79
N LYS A 161 10.72 6.59 -7.09
CA LYS A 161 10.34 7.59 -6.06
C LYS A 161 9.42 7.00 -4.98
N VAL A 162 8.40 6.23 -5.37
CA VAL A 162 7.50 5.57 -4.40
C VAL A 162 8.26 4.64 -3.48
N ARG A 163 9.12 3.82 -4.07
CA ARG A 163 9.93 2.86 -3.34
C ARG A 163 10.85 3.57 -2.35
N ASP A 164 11.54 4.61 -2.82
CA ASP A 164 12.49 5.36 -2.01
C ASP A 164 11.76 6.07 -0.87
N LEU A 165 10.56 6.61 -1.11
CA LEU A 165 9.68 7.17 -0.08
C LEU A 165 9.32 6.13 1.00
N PHE A 166 8.93 4.90 0.62
CA PHE A 166 8.60 3.86 1.60
C PHE A 166 9.80 3.38 2.42
N ARG A 167 11.02 3.63 1.93
CA ARG A 167 12.29 3.26 2.59
C ARG A 167 12.94 4.43 3.33
N ASP A 168 12.41 5.64 3.18
CA ASP A 168 12.93 6.83 3.85
C ASP A 168 12.57 6.83 5.34
N SER A 169 13.59 6.69 6.19
CA SER A 169 13.44 6.69 7.65
C SER A 169 13.17 8.06 8.26
N GLU A 170 13.38 9.16 7.52
CA GLU A 170 13.12 10.51 8.00
C GLU A 170 11.67 10.93 7.76
N THR A 171 11.08 10.51 6.62
CA THR A 171 9.72 10.92 6.24
C THR A 171 8.67 9.85 6.51
N THR A 172 9.06 8.57 6.53
CA THR A 172 8.12 7.45 6.57
C THR A 172 8.34 6.59 7.81
N GLU A 173 7.23 6.15 8.40
CA GLU A 173 7.25 5.15 9.45
C GLU A 173 6.08 4.20 9.28
N PHE A 174 6.36 2.90 9.35
CA PHE A 174 5.38 1.85 9.42
C PHE A 174 5.10 1.49 10.89
N VAL A 175 3.82 1.40 11.26
CA VAL A 175 3.39 1.03 12.62
C VAL A 175 2.65 -0.30 12.54
N ILE A 176 3.14 -1.31 13.27
CA ILE A 176 2.44 -2.60 13.34
C ILE A 176 1.38 -2.52 14.42
N VAL A 177 0.13 -2.87 14.09
CA VAL A 177 -0.96 -3.02 15.05
C VAL A 177 -1.33 -4.49 15.14
N THR A 178 -1.38 -5.02 16.36
CA THR A 178 -1.70 -6.43 16.64
C THR A 178 -2.65 -6.56 17.83
N ILE A 179 -3.10 -7.78 18.12
CA ILE A 179 -3.86 -8.12 19.32
C ILE A 179 -3.07 -9.12 20.17
N PRO A 180 -3.28 -9.18 21.50
CA PRO A 180 -2.51 -10.03 22.39
C PRO A 180 -2.94 -11.51 22.30
N THR A 181 -2.69 -12.13 21.15
CA THR A 181 -2.88 -13.58 20.91
C THR A 181 -1.63 -14.15 20.28
N VAL A 182 -1.29 -15.40 20.62
CA VAL A 182 -0.09 -16.10 20.10
C VAL A 182 -0.03 -16.08 18.57
N MET A 183 -1.17 -16.33 17.91
CA MET A 183 -1.24 -16.33 16.44
C MET A 183 -0.93 -14.95 15.86
N ALA A 184 -1.52 -13.88 16.42
CA ALA A 184 -1.31 -12.51 15.93
C ALA A 184 0.13 -12.04 16.17
N VAL A 185 0.76 -12.43 17.29
CA VAL A 185 2.17 -12.15 17.57
C VAL A 185 3.07 -12.83 16.54
N ASN A 186 2.86 -14.12 16.25
CA ASN A 186 3.63 -14.84 15.25
C ASN A 186 3.48 -14.24 13.83
N GLU A 187 2.27 -13.79 13.48
CA GLU A 187 2.02 -13.08 12.22
C GLU A 187 2.75 -11.72 12.18
N SER A 188 2.74 -10.98 13.28
CA SER A 188 3.41 -9.68 13.41
C SER A 188 4.93 -9.82 13.30
N SER A 189 5.51 -10.86 13.89
CA SER A 189 6.94 -11.20 13.78
C SER A 189 7.33 -11.49 12.33
N ARG A 190 6.55 -12.31 11.61
CA ARG A 190 6.75 -12.57 10.17
C ARG A 190 6.61 -11.31 9.31
N LEU A 191 5.64 -10.45 9.63
CA LEU A 191 5.46 -9.17 8.96
C LEU A 191 6.70 -8.29 9.15
N ARG A 192 7.16 -8.13 10.40
CA ARG A 192 8.35 -7.32 10.71
C ARG A 192 9.60 -7.83 9.99
N ALA A 193 9.81 -9.16 9.99
CA ALA A 193 10.92 -9.76 9.26
C ALA A 193 10.85 -9.47 7.74
N SER A 194 9.64 -9.42 7.16
CA SER A 194 9.42 -9.10 5.75
C SER A 194 9.65 -7.61 5.48
N LEU A 195 9.12 -6.71 6.32
CA LEU A 195 9.34 -5.27 6.22
C LEU A 195 10.82 -4.91 6.36
N ARG A 196 11.56 -5.62 7.24
CA ARG A 196 13.01 -5.44 7.37
C ARG A 196 13.77 -5.82 6.10
N LYS A 197 13.37 -6.90 5.42
CA LYS A 197 13.98 -7.29 4.13
C LYS A 197 13.73 -6.25 3.04
N GLU A 198 12.56 -5.62 3.08
CA GLU A 198 12.18 -4.53 2.15
C GLU A 198 12.74 -3.15 2.55
N ASN A 199 13.54 -3.08 3.62
CA ASN A 199 14.08 -1.84 4.20
C ASN A 199 13.01 -0.80 4.58
N VAL A 200 11.83 -1.25 5.00
CA VAL A 200 10.77 -0.37 5.48
C VAL A 200 10.98 -0.06 6.97
N PRO A 201 11.05 1.22 7.37
CA PRO A 201 11.26 1.62 8.75
C PRO A 201 10.03 1.27 9.60
N VAL A 202 10.21 0.41 10.61
CA VAL A 202 9.19 0.13 11.63
C VAL A 202 9.82 0.47 12.98
N GLN A 203 9.20 1.37 13.74
CA GLN A 203 9.69 1.76 15.06
C GLN A 203 8.71 1.41 16.17
N ARG A 204 7.41 1.29 15.86
CA ARG A 204 6.34 1.10 16.85
C ARG A 204 5.55 -0.18 16.60
N LEU A 205 5.18 -0.82 17.71
CA LEU A 205 4.25 -1.94 17.78
C LEU A 205 3.12 -1.56 18.75
N ILE A 206 1.90 -1.50 18.25
CA ILE A 206 0.69 -1.27 19.05
C ILE A 206 0.02 -2.62 19.31
N VAL A 207 -0.16 -2.98 20.57
CA VAL A 207 -0.98 -4.12 20.98
C VAL A 207 -2.34 -3.58 21.41
N ASN A 208 -3.34 -3.77 20.56
CA ASN A 208 -4.71 -3.31 20.77
C ASN A 208 -5.53 -4.33 21.56
N GLN A 209 -6.60 -3.88 22.21
CA GLN A 209 -7.55 -4.73 22.95
C GLN A 209 -6.91 -5.48 24.14
N VAL A 210 -6.00 -4.83 24.85
CA VAL A 210 -5.40 -5.39 26.08
C VAL A 210 -6.42 -5.34 27.22
N LEU A 211 -6.73 -6.48 27.81
CA LEU A 211 -7.68 -6.58 28.91
C LEU A 211 -7.15 -5.84 30.14
N PRO A 212 -7.86 -4.82 30.64
CA PRO A 212 -7.43 -4.13 31.85
C PRO A 212 -7.44 -5.07 33.07
N PRO A 213 -6.69 -4.72 34.13
CA PRO A 213 -6.86 -5.33 35.43
C PRO A 213 -8.32 -5.19 35.87
N SER A 214 -8.90 -6.28 36.38
CA SER A 214 -10.27 -6.28 36.91
C SER A 214 -10.20 -6.66 38.37
N ALA A 215 -10.95 -5.94 39.20
CA ALA A 215 -11.15 -6.26 40.62
C ALA A 215 -12.19 -7.39 40.82
N SER A 216 -12.81 -7.90 39.76
CA SER A 216 -13.82 -8.97 39.83
C SER A 216 -13.22 -10.37 39.75
N ASP A 217 -13.81 -11.32 40.47
CA ASP A 217 -13.47 -12.76 40.47
C ASP A 217 -13.95 -13.51 39.22
N CYS A 218 -13.95 -12.85 38.06
CA CYS A 218 -14.34 -13.46 36.80
C CYS A 218 -13.28 -14.47 36.32
N LYS A 219 -13.54 -15.76 36.50
CA LYS A 219 -12.65 -16.86 36.06
C LYS A 219 -12.31 -16.80 34.57
N PHE A 220 -13.29 -16.53 33.71
CA PHE A 220 -13.07 -16.40 32.26
C PHE A 220 -12.12 -15.24 31.93
N CYS A 221 -12.33 -14.08 32.57
CA CYS A 221 -11.53 -12.89 32.39
C CYS A 221 -10.07 -13.12 32.85
N ALA A 222 -9.89 -13.80 33.99
CA ALA A 222 -8.57 -14.18 34.49
C ALA A 222 -7.84 -15.12 33.50
N MET A 223 -8.53 -16.11 32.94
CA MET A 223 -7.96 -17.00 31.93
C MET A 223 -7.58 -16.25 30.65
N LYS A 224 -8.46 -15.38 30.15
CA LYS A 224 -8.15 -14.54 28.97
C LYS A 224 -6.96 -13.62 29.23
N ARG A 225 -6.87 -13.00 30.40
CA ARG A 225 -5.72 -12.17 30.77
C ARG A 225 -4.43 -13.00 30.81
N LYS A 226 -4.48 -14.23 31.34
CA LYS A 226 -3.33 -15.15 31.32
C LYS A 226 -2.86 -15.48 29.90
N ASP A 227 -3.80 -15.71 28.98
CA ASP A 227 -3.47 -15.93 27.57
C ASP A 227 -2.85 -14.67 26.92
N GLN A 228 -3.39 -13.49 27.21
CA GLN A 228 -2.82 -12.22 26.74
C GLN A 228 -1.43 -11.97 27.32
N MET A 229 -1.19 -12.26 28.60
CA MET A 229 0.13 -12.15 29.23
C MET A 229 1.16 -13.06 28.57
N ARG A 230 0.77 -14.29 28.19
CA ARG A 230 1.65 -15.18 27.41
C ARG A 230 2.00 -14.55 26.05
N ALA A 231 1.04 -13.95 25.37
CA ALA A 231 1.31 -13.29 24.09
C ALA A 231 2.21 -12.04 24.25
N LEU A 232 2.01 -11.24 25.31
CA LEU A 232 2.85 -10.09 25.62
C LEU A 232 4.29 -10.51 25.97
N ASP A 233 4.46 -11.58 26.75
CA ASP A 233 5.77 -12.17 27.05
C ASP A 233 6.45 -12.69 25.77
N MET A 234 5.69 -13.29 24.85
CA MET A 234 6.22 -13.66 23.53
C MET A 234 6.70 -12.43 22.74
N ILE A 235 5.97 -11.31 22.76
CA ILE A 235 6.42 -10.07 22.09
C ILE A 235 7.75 -9.58 22.66
N GLN A 236 7.89 -9.60 23.99
CA GLN A 236 9.11 -9.12 24.67
C GLN A 236 10.34 -10.00 24.39
N ASN A 237 10.13 -11.29 24.13
CA ASN A 237 11.19 -12.25 23.84
C ASN A 237 11.38 -12.53 22.35
N ASP A 238 10.54 -11.97 21.47
CA ASP A 238 10.63 -12.20 20.03
C ASP A 238 11.73 -11.32 19.40
N PRO A 239 12.66 -11.89 18.61
CA PRO A 239 13.82 -11.18 18.08
C PRO A 239 13.47 -10.06 17.08
N GLU A 240 12.31 -10.13 16.44
CA GLU A 240 11.86 -9.12 15.47
C GLU A 240 11.07 -8.00 16.16
N LEU A 241 10.33 -8.32 17.22
CA LEU A 241 9.40 -7.39 17.88
C LEU A 241 9.99 -6.71 19.13
N ALA A 242 10.90 -7.36 19.85
CA ALA A 242 11.41 -6.88 21.14
C ALA A 242 12.11 -5.52 21.06
N SER A 243 12.68 -5.16 19.90
CA SER A 243 13.34 -3.87 19.69
C SER A 243 12.37 -2.72 19.39
N LEU A 244 11.09 -3.01 19.13
CA LEU A 244 10.11 -1.99 18.78
C LEU A 244 9.58 -1.29 20.03
N ARG A 245 9.23 0.00 19.90
CA ARG A 245 8.52 0.71 20.96
C ARG A 245 7.12 0.14 21.08
N LEU A 246 6.90 -0.62 22.16
CA LEU A 246 5.63 -1.23 22.49
C LEU A 246 4.66 -0.21 23.09
N ILE A 247 3.46 -0.12 22.51
CA ILE A 247 2.35 0.68 23.02
C ILE A 247 1.16 -0.26 23.24
N GLN A 248 0.55 -0.21 24.41
CA GLN A 248 -0.60 -1.04 24.75
C GLN A 248 -1.85 -0.19 24.79
N ALA A 249 -2.84 -0.53 23.97
CA ALA A 249 -4.16 0.10 24.00
C ALA A 249 -5.15 -0.83 24.73
N PRO A 250 -5.82 -0.33 25.79
CA PRO A 250 -6.73 -1.16 26.57
C PRO A 250 -7.96 -1.54 25.73
N LEU A 251 -8.60 -2.66 26.11
CA LEU A 251 -9.93 -2.99 25.63
C LEU A 251 -10.94 -2.07 26.31
N PHE A 252 -11.74 -1.38 25.50
CA PHE A 252 -12.85 -0.54 25.96
C PHE A 252 -14.16 -1.33 25.99
N ASP A 253 -15.04 -0.99 26.91
CA ASP A 253 -16.38 -1.56 27.08
C ASP A 253 -17.42 -0.93 26.14
N LEU A 254 -17.02 0.10 25.41
CA LEU A 254 -17.81 0.84 24.44
C LEU A 254 -17.10 0.90 23.09
N GLU A 255 -17.89 1.00 22.02
CA GLU A 255 -17.34 1.13 20.69
C GLU A 255 -16.75 2.53 20.49
N ILE A 256 -15.49 2.59 20.05
CA ILE A 256 -14.81 3.86 19.79
C ILE A 256 -15.30 4.42 18.45
N ARG A 257 -16.43 5.13 18.48
CA ARG A 257 -17.02 5.81 17.31
C ARG A 257 -17.15 7.30 17.54
N GLY A 258 -16.75 8.06 16.53
CA GLY A 258 -16.80 9.52 16.56
C GLY A 258 -15.61 10.17 17.28
N VAL A 259 -15.44 11.46 17.04
CA VAL A 259 -14.29 12.23 17.55
C VAL A 259 -14.17 12.23 19.07
N PRO A 260 -15.25 12.40 19.86
CA PRO A 260 -15.12 12.39 21.32
C PRO A 260 -14.56 11.07 21.88
N ALA A 261 -15.00 9.93 21.33
CA ALA A 261 -14.50 8.62 21.75
C ALA A 261 -13.04 8.40 21.34
N LEU A 262 -12.64 8.87 20.15
CA LEU A 262 -11.25 8.82 19.70
C LEU A 262 -10.33 9.69 20.56
N LYS A 263 -10.79 10.88 20.97
CA LYS A 263 -10.06 11.74 21.94
C LYS A 263 -9.88 11.03 23.28
N PHE A 264 -10.96 10.45 23.83
CA PHE A 264 -10.90 9.66 25.06
C PHE A 264 -9.91 8.49 24.97
N MET A 265 -9.93 7.74 23.87
CA MET A 265 -8.96 6.66 23.63
C MET A 265 -7.53 7.20 23.54
N GLY A 266 -7.33 8.30 22.81
CA GLY A 266 -6.03 8.96 22.66
C GLY A 266 -5.42 9.36 24.00
N ASP A 267 -6.21 9.98 24.88
CA ASP A 267 -5.81 10.41 26.23
C ASP A 267 -5.47 9.24 27.16
N MET A 268 -5.93 8.03 26.86
CA MET A 268 -5.62 6.83 27.64
C MET A 268 -4.34 6.15 27.14
N VAL A 269 -4.11 6.15 25.82
CA VAL A 269 -3.00 5.43 25.17
C VAL A 269 -1.71 6.25 25.16
N TRP A 270 -1.79 7.56 24.96
CA TRP A 270 -0.63 8.43 24.69
C TRP A 270 -0.22 9.33 25.85
N ARG A 271 -0.41 8.86 27.09
CA ARG A 271 0.06 9.55 28.30
C ARG A 271 1.58 9.55 28.44
#